data_AF-A0A941B4I8-F1
#
_entry.id   AF-A0A941B4I8-F1
#
_cell.length_a   1.000
_cell.length_b   1.000
_cell.length_c   1.000
_cell.angle_alpha   90.00
_cell.angle_beta   90.00
_cell.angle_gamma   90.00
#
_symmetry.space_group_name_H-M   'P 1'
#
loop_
_entity.id
_entity.type
_entity.pdbx_description
1 polymer ?
#
loop_
_entity_poly.entity_id
_entity_poly.type
_entity_poly.pdbx_seq_one_letter_code
_entity_poly.pdbx_strand_id
1 'polypeptide(L)'
;MDGKLRIKISIADRVYPLTVEPNQEEGLRSASKKIDAMIKQFEENYAVRDKQDVLAMCALQFASQVEQKQIDSAVDGVATIDRIKRLNSLLDQYLEN
;
A
#
# COMPACT_ATOMS: atom_id res chain seq x y z
N MET A 1 15.61 -25.27 4.06
CA MET A 1 16.05 -25.20 2.64
C MET A 1 15.54 -23.87 2.12
N ASP A 2 16.37 -22.83 2.20
CA ASP A 2 16.03 -21.47 1.75
C ASP A 2 15.96 -21.43 0.23
N GLY A 3 14.77 -21.69 -0.31
CA GLY A 3 14.49 -21.69 -1.73
C GLY A 3 14.26 -20.29 -2.26
N LYS A 4 15.27 -19.43 -2.21
CA LYS A 4 15.22 -18.11 -2.86
C LYS A 4 15.06 -18.28 -4.37
N LEU A 5 14.03 -17.67 -4.94
CA LEU A 5 13.73 -17.71 -6.37
C LEU A 5 14.31 -16.49 -7.08
N ARG A 6 15.03 -16.70 -8.18
CA ARG A 6 15.42 -15.60 -9.08
C ARG A 6 14.29 -15.36 -10.08
N ILE A 7 13.71 -14.16 -10.02
CA ILE A 7 12.65 -13.71 -10.91
C ILE A 7 13.11 -12.50 -11.73
N LYS A 8 12.42 -12.26 -12.84
CA LYS A 8 12.58 -11.04 -13.65
C LYS A 8 11.27 -10.28 -13.60
N ILE A 9 11.31 -9.05 -13.09
CA ILE A 9 10.16 -8.14 -13.04
C ILE A 9 10.34 -7.06 -14.09
N SER A 10 9.27 -6.70 -14.79
CA SER A 10 9.27 -5.64 -15.80
C SER A 10 8.49 -4.44 -15.28
N ILE A 11 9.13 -3.26 -15.22
CA ILE A 11 8.50 -1.99 -14.82
C ILE A 11 8.86 -0.95 -15.87
N ALA A 12 7.87 -0.29 -16.47
CA ALA A 12 8.08 0.81 -17.42
C ALA A 12 9.09 0.49 -18.54
N ASP A 13 8.90 -0.65 -19.21
CA ASP A 13 9.78 -1.21 -20.26
C ASP A 13 11.20 -1.62 -19.80
N ARG A 14 11.46 -1.66 -18.49
CA ARG A 14 12.76 -2.08 -17.93
C ARG A 14 12.62 -3.39 -17.15
N VAL A 15 13.49 -4.35 -17.44
CA VAL A 15 13.51 -5.65 -16.77
C VAL A 15 14.57 -5.65 -15.67
N TYR A 16 14.13 -5.88 -14.44
CA TYR A 16 14.96 -5.99 -13.25
C TYR A 16 15.01 -7.45 -12.79
N PRO A 17 16.20 -8.08 -12.72
CA PRO A 17 16.36 -9.38 -12.10
C PRO A 17 16.42 -9.22 -10.58
N LEU A 18 15.51 -9.88 -9.85
CA LEU A 18 15.48 -9.90 -8.39
C LEU A 18 15.55 -11.33 -7.85
N THR A 19 16.05 -11.47 -6.63
CA THR A 19 16.03 -12.73 -5.88
C THR A 19 15.07 -12.56 -4.72
N VAL A 20 13.98 -13.33 -4.68
CA VAL A 20 12.90 -13.16 -3.70
C VAL A 20 12.47 -14.50 -3.11
N GLU A 21 11.85 -14.44 -1.94
CA GLU A 21 11.21 -15.60 -1.33
C GLU A 21 9.92 -15.95 -2.10
N PRO A 22 9.55 -17.24 -2.23
CA PRO A 22 8.35 -17.67 -2.94
C PRO A 22 7.07 -16.98 -2.46
N ASN A 23 6.99 -16.72 -1.15
CA ASN A 23 5.85 -16.11 -0.49
C ASN A 23 5.64 -14.65 -0.92
N GLN A 24 6.67 -14.00 -1.46
CA GLN A 24 6.66 -12.59 -1.87
C GLN A 24 6.54 -12.41 -3.39
N GLU A 25 6.75 -13.47 -4.17
CA GLU A 25 6.77 -13.41 -5.64
C GLU A 25 5.47 -12.86 -6.22
N GLU A 26 4.34 -13.38 -5.75
CA GLU A 26 3.01 -12.95 -6.19
C GLU A 26 2.75 -11.47 -5.86
N GLY A 27 3.12 -11.04 -4.65
CA GLY A 27 2.98 -9.66 -4.21
C GLY A 27 3.79 -8.70 -5.07
N LEU A 28 5.03 -9.07 -5.38
CA LEU A 28 5.93 -8.28 -6.22
C LEU A 28 5.44 -8.18 -7.67
N ARG A 29 4.91 -9.29 -8.23
CA ARG A 29 4.29 -9.31 -9.56
C ARG A 29 3.05 -8.43 -9.64
N SER A 30 2.20 -8.49 -8.62
CA SER A 30 0.98 -7.68 -8.51
C SER A 30 1.31 -6.20 -8.39
N ALA A 31 2.31 -5.85 -7.56
CA ALA A 31 2.80 -4.48 -7.42
C ALA A 31 3.34 -3.93 -8.75
N SER A 32 4.14 -4.71 -9.47
CA SER A 32 4.67 -4.33 -10.80
C SER A 32 3.56 -3.97 -11.78
N LYS A 33 2.51 -4.81 -11.88
CA LYS A 33 1.36 -4.55 -12.75
C LYS A 33 0.60 -3.28 -12.37
N LYS A 34 0.45 -3.01 -11.07
CA LYS A 34 -0.20 -1.79 -10.58
C LYS A 34 0.61 -0.54 -10.94
N ILE A 35 1.93 -0.60 -10.82
CA ILE A 35 2.82 0.50 -11.22
C ILE A 35 2.69 0.76 -12.72
N ASP A 36 2.76 -0.27 -13.56
CA ASP A 36 2.63 -0.11 -15.02
C ASP A 36 1.26 0.48 -15.42
N ALA A 37 0.17 0.05 -14.77
CA ALA A 37 -1.15 0.61 -15.02
C ALA A 37 -1.23 2.10 -14.64
N MET A 38 -0.62 2.48 -13.52
CA MET A 38 -0.58 3.86 -13.05
C MET A 38 0.27 4.76 -13.95
N ILE A 39 1.42 4.26 -14.41
CA ILE A 39 2.26 4.96 -15.40
C ILE A 39 1.47 5.25 -16.67
N LYS A 40 0.75 4.26 -17.22
CA LYS A 40 -0.12 4.45 -18.39
C LYS A 40 -1.18 5.52 -18.17
N GLN A 41 -1.84 5.51 -17.01
CA GLN A 41 -2.82 6.55 -16.68
C GLN A 41 -2.21 7.96 -16.64
N PHE A 42 -0.99 8.11 -16.13
CA PHE A 42 -0.31 9.41 -16.10
C PHE A 42 0.18 9.83 -17.49
N GLU A 43 0.68 8.90 -18.30
CA GLU A 43 1.07 9.15 -19.70
C GLU A 43 -0.14 9.62 -20.54
N GLU A 44 -1.30 8.98 -20.37
CA GLU A 44 -2.56 9.34 -21.05
C GLU A 44 -3.10 10.71 -20.60
N ASN A 45 -3.08 10.99 -19.29
CA ASN A 45 -3.73 12.18 -18.74
C ASN A 45 -2.87 13.45 -18.76
N TYR A 46 -1.53 13.33 -18.72
CA TYR A 46 -0.66 14.49 -18.47
C TYR A 46 0.36 14.78 -19.57
N ALA A 47 0.34 14.07 -20.71
CA ALA A 47 1.28 14.25 -21.82
C ALA A 47 2.76 14.35 -21.34
N VAL A 48 3.08 13.68 -20.23
CA VAL A 48 4.40 13.75 -19.61
C VAL A 48 5.36 12.96 -20.48
N ARG A 49 6.38 13.65 -20.99
CA ARG A 49 7.36 13.06 -21.91
C ARG A 49 8.50 12.33 -21.22
N ASP A 50 8.75 12.60 -19.94
CA ASP A 50 9.84 11.96 -19.21
C ASP A 50 9.33 10.81 -18.32
N LYS A 51 9.80 9.59 -18.64
CA LYS A 51 9.48 8.37 -17.89
C LYS A 51 9.97 8.44 -16.44
N GLN A 52 11.00 9.23 -16.14
CA GLN A 52 11.50 9.40 -14.78
C GLN A 52 10.54 10.24 -13.92
N ASP A 53 9.98 11.30 -14.49
CA ASP A 53 9.02 12.15 -13.79
C ASP A 53 7.70 11.42 -13.52
N VAL A 54 7.24 10.60 -14.47
CA VAL A 54 6.05 9.75 -14.27
C VAL A 54 6.28 8.74 -13.14
N LEU A 55 7.48 8.15 -13.05
CA LEU A 55 7.85 7.26 -11.95
C LEU A 55 7.87 8.00 -10.60
N ALA A 56 8.35 9.25 -10.56
CA ALA A 56 8.31 10.09 -9.36
C ALA A 56 6.88 10.43 -8.94
N MET A 57 6.00 10.75 -9.90
CA MET A 57 4.57 10.97 -9.63
C MET A 57 3.88 9.72 -9.07
N CYS A 58 4.16 8.55 -9.65
CA CYS A 58 3.69 7.27 -9.12
C CYS A 58 4.17 7.04 -7.68
N ALA A 59 5.46 7.30 -7.40
CA ALA A 59 6.03 7.14 -6.07
C ALA A 59 5.36 8.06 -5.04
N LEU A 60 5.12 9.32 -5.40
CA LEU A 60 4.40 10.28 -4.56
C LEU A 60 2.96 9.84 -4.30
N GLN A 61 2.25 9.38 -5.33
CA GLN A 61 0.89 8.88 -5.20
C GLN A 61 0.80 7.68 -4.25
N PHE A 62 1.71 6.72 -4.37
CA PHE A 62 1.77 5.57 -3.47
C PHE A 62 2.13 5.98 -2.04
N ALA A 63 3.11 6.85 -1.85
CA ALA A 63 3.48 7.36 -0.53
C ALA A 63 2.29 8.08 0.13
N SER A 64 1.62 8.97 -0.60
CA SER A 64 0.44 9.68 -0.11
C SER A 64 -0.71 8.74 0.27
N GLN A 65 -0.94 7.67 -0.49
CA GLN A 65 -1.96 6.68 -0.13
C GLN A 65 -1.62 5.90 1.14
N VAL A 66 -0.34 5.61 1.38
CA VAL A 66 0.12 4.93 2.60
C VAL A 66 -0.03 5.86 3.81
N GLU A 67 0.42 7.10 3.69
CA GLU A 67 0.29 8.10 4.76
C GLU A 67 -1.19 8.38 5.09
N GLN A 68 -2.04 8.53 4.07
CA GLN A 68 -3.48 8.73 4.27
C GLN A 68 -4.12 7.53 5.00
N LYS A 69 -3.76 6.30 4.62
CA LYS A 69 -4.24 5.10 5.33
C LYS A 69 -3.79 5.02 6.77
N GLN A 70 -2.58 5.48 7.10
CA GLN A 70 -2.13 5.54 8.49
C GLN A 70 -2.96 6.53 9.30
N ILE A 71 -3.26 7.70 8.72
CA ILE A 71 -4.13 8.71 9.33
C ILE A 71 -5.52 8.12 9.56
N ASP A 72 -6.13 7.51 8.55
CA ASP A 72 -7.47 6.94 8.64
C ASP A 72 -7.53 5.80 9.68
N SER A 73 -6.51 4.93 9.72
CA SER A 73 -6.42 3.84 10.71
C SER A 73 -6.24 4.37 12.13
N ALA A 74 -5.50 5.47 12.32
CA ALA A 74 -5.36 6.11 13.62
C ALA A 74 -6.70 6.71 14.09
N VAL A 75 -7.46 7.32 13.19
CA VAL A 75 -8.80 7.86 13.46
C VAL A 75 -9.78 6.73 13.86
N ASP A 76 -9.80 5.62 13.11
CA ASP A 76 -10.64 4.46 13.41
C ASP A 76 -10.27 3.78 14.74
N GLY A 77 -8.98 3.71 15.05
CA GLY A 77 -8.48 3.18 16.32
C GLY A 77 -8.98 3.98 17.53
N VAL A 78 -8.90 5.31 17.45
CA VAL A 78 -9.39 6.20 18.52
C VAL A 78 -10.90 6.05 18.71
N ALA A 79 -11.67 6.06 17.62
CA ALA A 79 -13.13 5.91 17.67
C ALA A 79 -13.54 4.56 18.27
N THR A 80 -12.80 3.49 17.94
CA THR A 80 -13.03 2.16 18.47
C THR A 80 -12.76 2.09 19.98
N ILE A 81 -11.64 2.69 20.44
CA ILE A 81 -11.28 2.76 21.86
C ILE A 81 -12.34 3.51 22.67
N ASP A 82 -12.83 4.65 22.16
CA ASP A 82 -13.86 5.42 22.83
C ASP A 82 -15.18 4.65 22.94
N ARG A 83 -15.52 3.86 21.92
CA ARG A 83 -16.70 3.00 21.95
C ARG A 83 -16.57 1.87 22.98
N ILE A 84 -15.38 1.28 23.12
CA ILE A 84 -15.08 0.27 24.15
C ILE A 84 -15.15 0.90 25.55
N LYS A 85 -14.60 2.10 25.76
CA LYS A 85 -14.69 2.81 27.05
C LYS A 85 -16.14 3.08 27.46
N ARG A 86 -16.99 3.50 26.52
CA ARG A 86 -18.43 3.70 26.77
C ARG A 86 -19.12 2.39 27.19
N LEU A 87 -18.80 1.28 26.52
CA LEU A 87 -19.36 -0.03 26.88
C LEU A 87 -18.92 -0.46 28.28
N ASN A 88 -17.65 -0.28 28.63
CA ASN A 88 -17.16 -0.57 29.98
C ASN A 88 -17.86 0.29 31.03
N SER A 89 -18.01 1.60 30.80
CA SER A 89 -18.74 2.47 31.72
C SER A 89 -20.20 2.07 31.93
N LEU A 90 -20.87 1.56 30.89
CA LEU A 90 -22.24 1.05 31.00
C LEU A 90 -22.31 -0.24 31.83
N LEU A 91 -21.31 -1.12 31.67
CA LEU A 91 -21.17 -2.34 32.48
C LEU A 91 -20.89 -2.00 33.95
N ASP A 92 -19.98 -1.06 34.21
CA ASP A 92 -19.65 -0.62 35.57
C ASP A 92 -20.89 -0.04 36.27
N GLN A 93 -21.68 0.80 35.58
CA GLN A 93 -22.95 1.32 36.09
C GLN A 93 -24.00 0.24 36.39
N TYR A 94 -23.96 -0.88 35.67
CA TYR A 94 -24.87 -2.00 35.86
C TYR A 94 -24.40 -2.96 36.97
N LEU A 95 -23.09 -3.00 37.25
CA LEU A 95 -22.48 -3.82 38.30
C LEU A 95 -22.41 -3.11 39.65
N GLU A 96 -22.44 -1.78 39.68
CA GLU A 96 -22.51 -0.98 40.92
C GLU A 96 -23.94 -0.80 41.47
N ASN A 97 -24.97 -1.30 40.77
CA ASN A 97 -26.35 -1.46 41.27
C ASN A 97 -26.65 -2.92 41.61
#